data_AF-A0A5K7ZSR2-F1
#
_entry.id   AF-A0A5K7ZSR2-F1
#
_cell.length_a   1.000
_cell.length_b   1.000
_cell.length_c   1.000
_cell.angle_alpha   90.00
_cell.angle_beta   90.00
_cell.angle_gamma   90.00
#
_symmetry.space_group_name_H-M   'P 1'
#
loop_
_entity.id
_entity.type
_entity.pdbx_description
1 polymer ?
#
loop_
_entity_poly.entity_id
_entity_poly.type
_entity_poly.pdbx_seq_one_letter_code
_entity_poly.pdbx_strand_id
1 'polypeptide(L)'
;MRTILLILAVFLSLSGCQTLNPYDDSSDCPDPFNGDCVPMDIAYRRSKVDPKNTEANGIDPQHDSPLIKDRPGTSQTGGTPQQHQDQVYKNELYQEIAGLVRRPITPVRIPAKLMRVLILGYNREDRFYSQRYIFFESDRSRWILDIIEE
;
A
#
# COMPACT_ATOMS: atom_id res chain seq x y z
N MET A 1 -28.81 43.46 -2.45
CA MET A 1 -29.21 42.46 -1.43
C MET A 1 -29.61 41.12 -2.05
N ARG A 2 -30.52 41.09 -3.04
CA ARG A 2 -30.94 39.85 -3.76
C ARG A 2 -29.80 39.06 -4.42
N THR A 3 -28.83 39.74 -5.03
CA THR A 3 -27.66 39.12 -5.69
C THR A 3 -26.67 38.51 -4.70
N ILE A 4 -26.50 39.12 -3.53
CA ILE A 4 -25.63 38.62 -2.45
C ILE A 4 -26.22 37.33 -1.85
N LEU A 5 -27.54 37.28 -1.71
CA LEU A 5 -28.27 36.11 -1.23
C LEU A 5 -28.15 34.91 -2.18
N LEU A 6 -28.14 35.15 -3.49
CA LEU A 6 -27.91 34.11 -4.50
C LEU A 6 -26.46 33.59 -4.48
N ILE A 7 -25.48 34.48 -4.30
CA ILE A 7 -24.07 34.08 -4.21
C ILE A 7 -23.82 33.23 -2.95
N LEU A 8 -24.41 33.61 -1.81
CA LEU A 8 -24.30 32.84 -0.56
C LEU A 8 -24.92 31.44 -0.68
N ALA A 9 -26.07 31.32 -1.37
CA ALA A 9 -26.72 30.04 -1.61
C ALA A 9 -25.90 29.12 -2.56
N VAL A 10 -25.21 29.69 -3.53
CA VAL A 10 -24.28 28.95 -4.40
C VAL A 10 -23.05 28.47 -3.63
N PHE A 11 -22.49 29.29 -2.73
CA PHE A 11 -21.36 28.85 -1.90
C PHE A 11 -21.75 27.73 -0.92
N LEU A 12 -22.95 27.76 -0.33
CA LEU A 12 -23.44 26.67 0.53
C LEU A 12 -23.71 25.35 -0.20
N SER A 13 -23.93 25.38 -1.52
CA SER A 13 -24.17 24.18 -2.33
C SER A 13 -22.87 23.57 -2.87
N LEU A 14 -21.77 24.31 -2.88
CA LEU A 14 -20.45 23.81 -3.26
C LEU A 14 -19.66 23.19 -2.09
N SER A 15 -20.09 23.35 -0.83
CA SER A 15 -19.56 22.56 0.28
C SER A 15 -20.13 21.15 0.22
N GLY A 16 -19.54 20.31 -0.64
CA GLY A 16 -19.84 18.89 -0.72
C GLY A 16 -19.62 18.17 0.63
N CYS A 17 -20.21 16.97 0.75
CA CYS A 17 -20.18 16.12 1.94
C CYS A 17 -18.78 15.59 2.28
N GLN A 18 -17.90 16.44 2.82
CA GLN A 18 -16.69 15.99 3.54
C GLN A 18 -17.02 15.50 4.97
N THR A 19 -18.25 15.74 5.45
CA THR A 19 -18.71 15.31 6.78
C THR A 19 -19.23 13.86 6.81
N LEU A 20 -19.29 13.19 5.66
CA LEU A 20 -19.69 11.79 5.50
C LEU A 20 -18.48 11.00 5.00
N ASN A 21 -17.33 11.16 5.65
CA ASN A 21 -16.23 10.24 5.46
C ASN A 21 -16.53 8.98 6.32
N PRO A 22 -16.84 7.82 5.73
CA PRO A 22 -17.07 6.59 6.50
C PRO A 22 -15.77 6.01 7.08
N TYR A 23 -14.63 6.64 6.80
CA TYR A 23 -13.32 6.31 7.32
C TYR A 23 -12.88 7.42 8.30
N ASP A 24 -13.50 7.49 9.48
CA ASP A 24 -12.87 8.21 10.58
C ASP A 24 -11.53 7.52 10.90
N ASP A 25 -10.48 8.30 11.19
CA ASP A 25 -9.12 7.78 11.45
C ASP A 25 -9.04 6.84 12.68
N SER A 26 -10.13 6.70 13.42
CA SER A 26 -10.30 5.82 14.58
C SER A 26 -11.01 4.49 14.26
N SER A 27 -11.21 4.14 12.98
CA SER A 27 -12.05 3.00 12.60
C SER A 27 -11.32 1.64 12.69
N ASP A 28 -11.82 0.82 13.61
CA ASP A 28 -11.67 -0.64 13.70
C ASP A 28 -10.25 -1.20 13.88
N CYS A 29 -9.72 -1.09 15.10
CA CYS A 29 -8.72 -2.03 15.59
C CYS A 29 -9.37 -3.07 16.51
N PRO A 30 -9.79 -4.23 15.98
CA PRO A 30 -9.95 -5.41 16.81
C PRO A 30 -8.58 -5.88 17.29
N ASP A 31 -8.47 -6.19 18.59
CA ASP A 31 -7.31 -6.66 19.36
C ASP A 31 -5.99 -6.77 18.58
N PRO A 32 -5.07 -5.78 18.71
CA PRO A 32 -3.80 -5.88 18.03
C PRO A 32 -2.94 -6.95 18.72
N PHE A 33 -2.78 -8.11 18.07
CA PHE A 33 -1.76 -9.07 18.47
C PHE A 33 -0.38 -8.45 18.20
N ASN A 34 0.28 -7.97 19.27
CA ASN A 34 1.65 -7.45 19.30
C ASN A 34 1.89 -6.14 18.53
N GLY A 35 0.91 -5.24 18.45
CA GLY A 35 1.07 -3.91 17.86
C GLY A 35 0.25 -2.83 18.56
N ASP A 36 0.58 -1.56 18.34
CA ASP A 36 -0.22 -0.44 18.82
C ASP A 36 -1.27 -0.08 17.77
N CYS A 37 -2.54 -0.05 18.18
CA CYS A 37 -3.55 0.61 17.37
C CYS A 37 -3.48 2.13 17.58
N VAL A 38 -2.98 2.84 16.58
CA VAL A 38 -2.97 4.31 16.59
C VAL A 38 -3.40 4.86 15.23
N PRO A 39 -4.02 6.05 15.21
CA PRO A 39 -4.32 6.79 13.98
C PRO A 39 -3.08 6.98 13.10
N MET A 40 -3.32 7.10 11.79
CA MET A 40 -2.26 7.11 10.78
C MET A 40 -1.28 8.29 10.92
N ASP A 41 -1.74 9.46 11.38
CA ASP A 41 -0.89 10.62 11.64
C ASP A 41 0.12 10.34 12.78
N ILE A 42 -0.33 9.65 13.82
CA ILE A 42 0.50 9.26 14.96
C ILE A 42 1.52 8.21 14.52
N ALA A 43 1.09 7.19 13.78
CA ALA A 43 1.99 6.16 13.22
C ALA A 43 3.08 6.80 12.34
N TYR A 44 2.70 7.71 11.46
CA TYR A 44 3.63 8.43 10.57
C TYR A 44 4.65 9.25 11.35
N ARG A 45 4.21 10.01 12.36
CA ARG A 45 5.12 10.81 13.19
C ARG A 45 6.07 9.93 13.99
N ARG A 46 5.60 8.83 14.58
CA ARG A 46 6.44 7.85 15.30
C ARG A 46 7.49 7.22 14.39
N SER A 47 7.14 6.90 13.14
CA SER A 47 8.08 6.31 12.16
C SER A 47 9.26 7.22 11.77
N LYS A 48 9.10 8.53 11.93
CA LYS A 48 10.13 9.52 11.61
C LYS A 48 11.10 9.81 12.75
N VAL A 49 10.73 9.51 13.98
CA VAL A 49 11.60 9.79 15.14
C VAL A 49 12.65 8.69 15.21
N ASP A 50 13.93 9.07 15.10
CA ASP A 50 15.05 8.16 15.30
C ASP A 50 15.01 7.62 16.74
N PRO A 51 15.01 6.29 16.96
CA PRO A 51 14.99 5.68 18.29
C PRO A 51 16.20 6.05 19.17
N LYS A 52 17.21 6.74 18.64
CA LYS A 52 18.32 7.30 19.42
C LYS A 52 18.03 8.67 20.04
N ASN A 53 16.92 9.31 19.67
CA ASN A 53 16.57 10.65 20.14
C ASN A 53 15.59 10.53 21.32
N THR A 54 16.15 10.43 22.54
CA THR A 54 15.45 10.31 23.84
C THR A 54 14.67 11.58 24.26
N GLU A 55 14.12 12.33 23.31
CA GLU A 55 13.36 13.56 23.60
C GLU A 55 11.94 13.56 23.02
N ALA A 56 11.35 12.38 22.86
CA ALA A 56 9.90 12.24 22.75
C ALA A 56 9.30 11.99 24.16
N ASN A 57 9.44 12.97 25.05
CA ASN A 57 8.67 13.00 26.30
C ASN A 57 7.19 13.22 25.98
N GLY A 58 6.48 12.12 25.78
CA GLY A 58 5.04 12.09 25.53
C GLY A 58 4.52 10.71 25.16
N ILE A 59 5.19 9.65 25.63
CA ILE A 59 4.75 8.26 25.40
C ILE A 59 4.15 7.79 26.71
N ASP A 60 2.84 7.59 26.70
CA ASP A 60 2.06 7.01 27.79
C ASP A 60 2.61 5.61 28.12
N PRO A 61 3.22 5.38 29.30
CA PRO A 61 3.82 4.11 29.67
C PRO A 61 2.81 2.95 29.79
N GLN A 62 1.52 3.25 29.70
CA GLN A 62 0.45 2.29 29.93
C GLN A 62 0.06 1.47 28.69
N HIS A 63 0.52 1.87 27.50
CA HIS A 63 0.15 1.20 26.23
C HIS A 63 1.31 0.55 25.47
N ASP A 64 2.54 0.65 25.99
CA ASP A 64 3.65 -0.06 25.38
C ASP A 64 3.49 -1.57 25.62
N SER A 65 3.45 -2.33 24.52
CA SER A 65 3.52 -3.78 24.52
C SER A 65 4.56 -4.29 25.54
N PRO A 66 4.28 -5.36 26.30
CA PRO A 66 5.17 -5.88 27.36
C PRO A 66 6.60 -6.19 26.89
N LEU A 67 6.84 -6.24 25.58
CA LEU A 67 8.16 -6.39 24.95
C LEU A 67 9.13 -5.22 25.21
N ILE A 68 8.69 -4.05 25.70
CA ILE A 68 9.63 -2.99 26.15
C ILE A 68 10.19 -3.30 27.54
N LYS A 69 9.46 -4.04 28.39
CA LYS A 69 9.83 -4.29 29.78
C LYS A 69 10.92 -5.35 29.93
N ASP A 70 11.01 -6.27 28.95
CA ASP A 70 12.02 -7.33 28.93
C ASP A 70 13.33 -6.92 28.25
N ARG A 71 13.49 -5.63 27.88
CA ARG A 71 14.79 -5.11 27.47
C ARG A 71 15.73 -5.21 28.67
N PRO A 72 16.77 -6.08 28.64
CA PRO A 72 17.77 -6.10 29.70
C PRO A 72 18.38 -4.71 29.70
N GLY A 73 18.40 -4.07 30.87
CA GLY A 73 19.08 -2.80 31.06
C GLY A 73 20.47 -2.92 30.47
N THR A 74 20.83 -1.98 29.59
CA THR A 74 22.21 -1.80 29.12
C THR A 74 23.06 -1.39 30.32
N SER A 75 23.38 -2.36 31.17
CA SER A 75 24.56 -2.37 32.01
C SER A 75 25.73 -2.33 31.05
N GLN A 76 26.38 -1.18 31.01
CA GLN A 76 27.55 -0.91 30.20
C GLN A 76 28.71 -1.74 30.73
N THR A 77 28.84 -2.99 30.29
CA THR A 77 30.06 -3.77 30.39
C THR A 77 29.96 -4.98 29.46
N GLY A 78 30.77 -4.99 28.39
CA GLY A 78 30.96 -6.18 27.55
C GLY A 78 30.68 -5.92 26.07
N GLY A 79 31.70 -5.46 25.35
CA GLY A 79 31.71 -5.60 23.90
C GLY A 79 31.73 -7.08 23.49
N THR A 80 31.28 -7.32 22.26
CA THR A 80 31.56 -8.53 21.44
C THR A 80 30.99 -9.85 21.98
N PRO A 81 29.70 -10.17 21.71
CA PRO A 81 29.41 -11.11 20.60
C PRO A 81 28.15 -10.77 19.76
N GLN A 82 27.24 -9.93 20.26
CA GLN A 82 25.93 -9.69 19.64
C GLN A 82 26.04 -8.93 18.30
N GLN A 83 26.96 -7.97 18.21
CA GLN A 83 27.17 -7.19 16.98
C GLN A 83 27.65 -8.05 15.81
N HIS A 84 28.39 -9.13 16.09
CA HIS A 84 28.86 -10.05 15.06
C HIS A 84 27.68 -10.88 14.51
N GLN A 85 26.77 -11.35 15.37
CA GLN A 85 25.57 -12.07 14.92
C GLN A 85 24.64 -11.19 14.09
N ASP A 86 24.45 -9.93 14.49
CA ASP A 86 23.65 -8.95 13.73
C ASP A 86 24.27 -8.62 12.37
N GLN A 87 25.60 -8.55 12.29
CA GLN A 87 26.33 -8.34 11.04
C GLN A 87 26.22 -9.54 10.10
N VAL A 88 26.34 -10.76 10.63
CA VAL A 88 26.18 -12.00 9.85
C VAL A 88 24.78 -12.09 9.27
N TYR A 89 23.74 -11.87 10.08
CA TYR A 89 22.34 -11.88 9.61
C TYR A 89 22.10 -10.86 8.49
N LYS A 90 22.58 -9.62 8.67
CA LYS A 90 22.46 -8.57 7.65
C LYS A 90 23.15 -8.97 6.35
N ASN A 91 24.37 -9.52 6.46
CA ASN A 91 25.12 -9.95 5.28
C ASN A 91 24.41 -11.08 4.52
N GLU A 92 23.88 -12.09 5.21
CA GLU A 92 23.12 -13.18 4.58
C GLU A 92 21.84 -12.66 3.92
N LEU A 93 21.08 -11.80 4.60
CA LEU A 93 19.87 -11.18 4.07
C LEU A 93 20.17 -10.36 2.80
N TYR A 94 21.18 -9.48 2.85
CA TYR A 94 21.56 -8.68 1.68
C TYR A 94 22.11 -9.54 0.54
N GLN A 95 22.77 -10.66 0.85
CA GLN A 95 23.24 -11.61 -0.14
C GLN A 95 22.08 -12.35 -0.83
N GLU A 96 21.04 -12.73 -0.09
CA GLU A 96 19.82 -13.33 -0.65
C GLU A 96 19.06 -12.32 -1.53
N ILE A 97 18.91 -11.09 -1.07
CA ILE A 97 18.29 -9.99 -1.84
C ILE A 97 19.11 -9.69 -3.11
N ALA A 98 20.44 -9.65 -3.02
CA ALA A 98 21.30 -9.48 -4.18
C ALA A 98 21.18 -10.67 -5.15
N GLY A 99 21.00 -11.88 -4.64
CA GLY A 99 20.71 -13.08 -5.42
C GLY A 99 19.38 -12.98 -6.17
N LEU A 100 18.34 -12.45 -5.52
CA LEU A 100 17.03 -12.16 -6.11
C LEU A 100 17.12 -11.12 -7.24
N VAL A 101 17.92 -10.07 -7.06
CA VAL A 101 18.13 -9.00 -8.07
C VAL A 101 18.97 -9.49 -9.26
N ARG A 102 19.92 -10.40 -9.04
CA ARG A 102 20.74 -11.00 -10.11
C ARG A 102 20.03 -12.04 -10.96
N ARG A 103 18.84 -12.51 -10.55
CA ARG A 103 18.05 -13.43 -11.38
C ARG A 103 17.77 -12.77 -12.73
N PRO A 104 17.73 -13.54 -13.82
CA PRO A 104 17.39 -13.00 -15.12
C PRO A 104 16.09 -12.21 -15.01
N ILE A 105 16.12 -11.00 -15.55
CA ILE A 105 15.03 -10.04 -15.49
C ILE A 105 13.79 -10.76 -16.02
N THR A 106 12.71 -10.84 -15.22
CA THR A 106 11.45 -11.39 -15.72
C THR A 106 11.10 -10.65 -17.01
N PRO A 107 11.05 -11.34 -18.15
CA PRO A 107 10.90 -10.64 -19.43
C PRO A 107 9.59 -9.87 -19.40
N VAL A 108 9.64 -8.61 -19.79
CA VAL A 108 8.46 -7.75 -19.77
C VAL A 108 7.62 -8.07 -21.00
N ARG A 109 6.40 -8.59 -20.76
CA ARG A 109 5.41 -8.88 -21.81
C ARG A 109 4.45 -7.72 -21.97
N ILE A 110 4.25 -7.26 -23.20
CA ILE A 110 3.13 -6.37 -23.52
C ILE A 110 1.88 -7.24 -23.65
N PRO A 111 0.84 -6.99 -22.84
CA PRO A 111 -0.42 -7.71 -22.98
C PRO A 111 -1.10 -7.36 -24.30
N ALA A 112 -1.87 -8.29 -24.85
CA ALA A 112 -2.65 -8.05 -26.07
C ALA A 112 -3.67 -6.92 -25.85
N LYS A 113 -3.89 -6.10 -26.88
CA LYS A 113 -4.91 -5.06 -26.83
C LYS A 113 -6.24 -5.66 -27.26
N LEU A 114 -7.20 -5.75 -26.34
CA LEU A 114 -8.53 -6.25 -26.64
C LEU A 114 -9.47 -5.12 -27.06
N MET A 115 -10.23 -5.36 -28.12
CA MET A 115 -11.34 -4.52 -28.55
C MET A 115 -12.65 -5.21 -28.21
N ARG A 116 -13.58 -4.45 -27.63
CA ARG A 116 -14.92 -4.91 -27.29
C ARG A 116 -15.92 -4.32 -28.27
N VAL A 117 -16.66 -5.18 -28.96
CA VAL A 117 -17.75 -4.76 -29.86
C VAL A 117 -19.08 -5.23 -29.31
N LEU A 118 -20.04 -4.30 -29.21
CA LEU A 118 -21.43 -4.60 -28.89
C LEU A 118 -22.13 -5.06 -30.17
N ILE A 119 -22.61 -6.29 -30.17
CA ILE A 119 -23.56 -6.76 -31.18
C ILE A 119 -24.94 -6.59 -30.60
N LEU A 120 -25.74 -5.73 -31.24
CA LEU A 120 -27.14 -5.53 -30.87
C LEU A 120 -27.95 -6.79 -31.18
N GLY A 121 -29.05 -6.99 -30.46
CA GLY A 121 -29.91 -8.15 -30.68
C GLY A 121 -30.52 -8.12 -32.09
N TYR A 122 -30.58 -9.28 -32.75
CA TYR A 122 -31.12 -9.40 -34.09
C TYR A 122 -31.86 -10.73 -34.28
N ASN A 123 -32.87 -10.70 -35.15
CA ASN A 123 -33.60 -11.89 -35.56
C ASN A 123 -32.94 -12.50 -36.81
N ARG A 124 -32.79 -13.81 -36.82
CA ARG A 124 -32.40 -14.62 -37.98
C ARG A 124 -33.41 -15.73 -38.10
N GLU A 125 -34.22 -15.72 -39.15
CA GLU A 125 -35.17 -16.77 -39.55
C GLU A 125 -35.90 -17.48 -38.39
N ASP A 126 -35.28 -18.46 -37.73
CA ASP A 126 -35.87 -19.25 -36.63
C ASP A 126 -35.45 -18.83 -35.20
N ARG A 127 -34.50 -17.91 -35.05
CA ARG A 127 -33.86 -17.58 -33.76
C ARG A 127 -33.64 -16.09 -33.56
N PHE A 128 -33.95 -15.65 -32.36
CA PHE A 128 -33.52 -14.36 -31.85
C PHE A 128 -32.16 -14.50 -31.17
N TYR A 129 -31.20 -13.70 -31.61
CA TYR A 129 -29.92 -13.54 -30.94
C TYR A 129 -30.00 -12.29 -30.06
N SER A 130 -29.89 -12.50 -28.74
CA SER A 130 -29.78 -11.41 -27.76
C SER A 130 -28.50 -10.58 -27.99
N GLN A 131 -28.50 -9.35 -27.47
CA GLN A 131 -27.32 -8.51 -27.45
C GLN A 131 -26.16 -9.20 -26.71
N ARG A 132 -24.95 -9.09 -27.27
CA ARG A 132 -23.76 -9.68 -26.68
C ARG A 132 -22.52 -8.89 -27.03
N TYR A 133 -21.53 -8.96 -26.16
CA TYR A 133 -20.19 -8.46 -26.46
C TYR A 133 -19.35 -9.55 -27.09
N ILE A 134 -18.62 -9.19 -28.15
CA ILE A 134 -17.52 -9.99 -28.67
C ILE A 134 -16.23 -9.25 -28.40
N PHE A 135 -15.23 -9.99 -27.93
CA PHE A 135 -13.89 -9.51 -27.67
C PHE A 135 -12.95 -10.10 -28.72
N PHE A 136 -12.09 -9.28 -29.30
CA PHE A 136 -11.02 -9.76 -30.16
C PHE A 136 -9.73 -9.00 -29.91
N GLU A 137 -8.60 -9.64 -30.21
CA GLU A 137 -7.28 -9.02 -30.14
C GLU A 137 -7.10 -8.07 -31.33
N SER A 138 -6.99 -6.78 -31.03
CA SER A 138 -6.61 -5.76 -32.01
C SER A 138 -5.10 -5.68 -32.19
N ASP A 139 -4.34 -5.99 -31.13
CA ASP A 139 -2.88 -6.11 -31.20
C ASP A 139 -2.48 -7.35 -30.39
N ARG A 140 -1.55 -8.13 -30.95
CA ARG A 140 -1.10 -9.37 -30.32
C ARG A 140 -0.15 -9.05 -29.18
N SER A 141 -0.12 -9.91 -28.17
CA SER A 141 0.90 -9.81 -27.13
C SER A 141 2.29 -10.06 -27.72
N ARG A 142 3.27 -9.28 -27.30
CA ARG A 142 4.67 -9.48 -27.68
C ARG A 142 5.60 -9.34 -26.47
N TRP A 143 6.72 -10.03 -26.52
CA TRP A 143 7.82 -9.83 -25.58
C TRP A 143 8.63 -8.61 -26.04
N ILE A 144 9.01 -7.72 -25.12
CA ILE A 144 9.84 -6.55 -25.44
C ILE A 144 11.33 -6.89 -25.26
N LEU A 145 11.61 -7.81 -24.34
CA LEU A 145 12.94 -8.27 -24.04
C LEU A 145 13.08 -9.66 -24.64
N ASP A 146 13.67 -9.74 -25.83
CA ASP A 146 14.28 -10.99 -26.27
C ASP A 146 15.47 -11.21 -25.34
N ILE A 147 15.45 -12.32 -24.61
CA ILE A 147 16.55 -12.69 -23.74
C ILE A 147 17.74 -12.86 -24.68
N ILE A 148 18.73 -11.98 -24.57
CA ILE A 148 19.99 -12.11 -25.28
C ILE A 148 20.58 -13.44 -24.78
N GLU A 149 20.53 -14.47 -25.62
CA GLU A 149 21.24 -15.72 -25.38
C GLU A 149 22.74 -15.40 -25.45
N GLU A 150 23.44 -15.64 -24.34
CA GLU A 150 24.90 -15.59 -24.23
C GLU A 150 25.49 -16.98 -24.43
#